data_AF-X5UQQ0-F1
#
_entry.id   AF-X5UQQ0-F1
#
_cell.length_a   1.000
_cell.length_b   1.000
_cell.length_c   1.000
_cell.angle_alpha   90.00
_cell.angle_beta   90.00
_cell.angle_gamma   90.00
#
_symmetry.space_group_name_H-M   'P 1'
#
loop_
_entity.id
_entity.type
_entity.pdbx_description
1 polymer ?
#
loop_
_entity_poly.entity_id
_entity_poly.type
_entity_poly.pdbx_seq_one_letter_code
_entity_poly.pdbx_strand_id
1 'polypeptide(L)'
;MPNDLLDQLLAGGAASAAFEQGGLLYTLKKALTERALNAEMDHHLASGEDAGNTRNGYGRKTVTTETGQMEIDVPRDRQSSFDPQLIAK
;
A
#
# COMPACT_ATOMS: atom_id res chain seq x y z
N MET A 1 -12.87 -7.97 -12.01
CA MET A 1 -11.61 -8.68 -12.31
C MET A 1 -11.93 -9.80 -13.30
N PRO A 2 -11.08 -10.03 -14.32
CA PRO A 2 -11.22 -11.20 -15.19
C PRO A 2 -11.02 -12.50 -14.39
N ASN A 3 -11.76 -13.56 -14.73
CA ASN A 3 -11.63 -14.87 -14.06
C ASN A 3 -10.21 -15.45 -14.23
N ASP A 4 -9.61 -15.27 -15.40
CA ASP A 4 -8.25 -15.75 -15.69
C ASP A 4 -7.20 -15.18 -14.72
N LEU A 5 -7.41 -13.95 -14.20
CA LEU A 5 -6.53 -13.36 -13.20
C LEU A 5 -6.72 -14.01 -11.82
N LEU A 6 -7.95 -14.39 -11.45
CA LEU A 6 -8.22 -15.14 -10.22
C LEU A 6 -7.58 -16.53 -10.31
N ASP A 7 -7.71 -17.19 -11.47
CA ASP A 7 -7.08 -18.48 -11.72
C ASP A 7 -5.55 -18.38 -11.64
N GLN A 8 -4.96 -17.33 -12.21
CA GLN A 8 -3.52 -17.08 -12.12
C GLN A 8 -3.06 -16.83 -10.66
N LEU A 9 -3.85 -16.10 -9.88
CA LEU A 9 -3.57 -15.83 -8.46
C LEU A 9 -3.69 -17.10 -7.61
N LEU A 10 -4.63 -17.98 -7.91
CA LEU A 10 -4.87 -19.24 -7.18
C LEU A 10 -4.03 -20.41 -7.69
N ALA A 11 -3.44 -20.33 -8.88
CA ALA A 11 -2.60 -21.37 -9.46
C ALA A 11 -1.34 -21.71 -8.62
N GLY A 12 -0.93 -20.81 -7.73
CA GLY A 12 0.28 -20.94 -6.91
C GLY A 12 0.13 -21.64 -5.56
N GLY A 13 -1.06 -22.08 -5.16
CA GLY A 13 -1.23 -22.72 -3.83
C GLY A 13 -2.64 -23.26 -3.54
N ALA A 14 -2.80 -23.85 -2.35
CA ALA A 14 -4.12 -24.26 -1.87
C ALA A 14 -5.01 -23.03 -1.70
N ALA A 15 -6.22 -23.04 -2.26
CA ALA A 15 -7.15 -21.91 -2.16
C ALA A 15 -7.40 -21.46 -0.71
N SER A 16 -7.32 -22.39 0.26
CA SER A 16 -7.40 -22.07 1.69
C SER A 16 -6.23 -21.21 2.20
N ALA A 17 -5.01 -21.46 1.73
CA ALA A 17 -3.81 -20.71 2.11
C ALA A 17 -3.88 -19.24 1.66
N ALA A 18 -4.70 -18.92 0.66
CA ALA A 18 -4.96 -17.54 0.27
C ALA A 18 -5.64 -16.72 1.38
N PHE A 19 -6.44 -17.38 2.22
CA PHE A 19 -7.22 -16.78 3.31
C PHE A 19 -6.53 -16.85 4.68
N GLU A 20 -5.42 -17.57 4.80
CA GLU A 20 -4.64 -17.64 6.04
C GLU A 20 -4.00 -16.29 6.38
N GLN A 21 -3.72 -16.04 7.66
CA GLN A 21 -3.01 -14.84 8.07
C GLN A 21 -1.61 -14.83 7.45
N GLY A 22 -1.24 -13.70 6.82
CA GLY A 22 0.01 -13.60 6.06
C GLY A 22 -0.04 -14.26 4.68
N GLY A 23 -1.18 -14.83 4.27
CA GLY A 23 -1.38 -15.44 2.96
C GLY A 23 -1.59 -14.44 1.82
N LEU A 24 -2.03 -14.93 0.66
CA LEU A 24 -2.15 -14.14 -0.56
C LEU A 24 -2.99 -12.87 -0.39
N LEU A 25 -4.15 -12.96 0.27
CA LEU A 25 -5.02 -11.80 0.46
C LEU A 25 -4.35 -10.72 1.31
N TYR A 26 -3.56 -11.11 2.30
CA TYR A 26 -2.78 -10.18 3.10
C TYR A 26 -1.75 -9.45 2.23
N THR A 27 -0.98 -10.20 1.42
CA THR A 27 0.02 -9.62 0.50
C THR A 27 -0.61 -8.70 -0.53
N LEU A 28 -1.76 -9.07 -1.09
CA LEU A 28 -2.49 -8.24 -2.06
C LEU A 28 -3.01 -6.95 -1.44
N LYS A 29 -3.64 -7.03 -0.26
CA LYS A 29 -4.10 -5.84 0.47
C LYS A 29 -2.93 -4.91 0.80
N LYS A 30 -1.83 -5.45 1.31
CA LYS A 30 -0.60 -4.69 1.57
C LYS A 30 -0.12 -3.96 0.30
N ALA A 31 0.10 -4.70 -0.77
CA ALA A 31 0.62 -4.16 -2.03
C ALA A 31 -0.31 -3.11 -2.65
N LEU A 32 -1.64 -3.30 -2.54
CA LEU A 32 -2.62 -2.34 -3.03
C LEU A 32 -2.58 -1.05 -2.21
N THR A 33 -2.55 -1.15 -0.88
CA THR A 33 -2.44 -0.01 0.03
C THR A 33 -1.17 0.79 -0.24
N GLU A 34 -0.01 0.13 -0.30
CA GLU A 34 1.27 0.80 -0.57
C GLU A 34 1.28 1.48 -1.94
N ARG A 35 0.70 0.84 -2.97
CA ARG A 35 0.59 1.43 -4.31
C ARG A 35 -0.33 2.65 -4.33
N ALA A 36 -1.45 2.61 -3.63
CA ALA A 36 -2.35 3.76 -3.49
C ALA A 36 -1.65 4.93 -2.79
N LEU A 37 -0.94 4.68 -1.69
CA LEU A 37 -0.14 5.71 -1.01
C LEU A 37 0.95 6.32 -1.90
N ASN A 38 1.60 5.51 -2.74
CA ASN A 38 2.56 6.01 -3.72
C ASN A 38 1.90 6.92 -4.76
N ALA A 39 0.69 6.59 -5.22
CA ALA A 39 -0.06 7.43 -6.15
C ALA A 39 -0.49 8.76 -5.50
N GLU A 40 -0.89 8.74 -4.22
CA GLU A 40 -1.14 9.98 -3.46
C GLU A 40 0.12 10.84 -3.35
N MET A 41 1.29 10.24 -3.08
CA MET A 41 2.56 10.95 -3.05
C MET A 41 2.93 11.56 -4.42
N ASP A 42 2.70 10.83 -5.50
CA ASP A 42 2.94 11.37 -6.86
C ASP A 42 2.06 12.58 -7.13
N HIS A 43 0.79 12.52 -6.74
CA HIS A 43 -0.12 13.67 -6.84
C HIS A 43 0.33 14.84 -5.94
N HIS A 44 0.71 14.56 -4.69
CA HIS A 44 1.22 15.55 -3.74
C HIS A 44 2.42 16.32 -4.29
N LEU A 45 3.38 15.63 -4.89
CA LEU A 45 4.58 16.25 -5.45
C LEU A 45 4.31 16.94 -6.80
N ALA A 46 3.26 16.54 -7.52
CA ALA A 46 2.87 17.13 -8.80
C ALA A 46 2.13 18.47 -8.66
N SER A 47 1.55 18.79 -7.49
CA SER A 47 0.82 20.05 -7.27
C SER A 47 1.73 21.29 -7.38
N GLY A 48 3.03 21.12 -7.15
CA GLY A 48 4.02 22.20 -7.24
C GLY A 48 3.92 23.25 -6.13
N GLU A 49 3.05 23.04 -5.14
CA GLU A 49 2.89 23.93 -3.99
C GLU A 49 4.17 24.01 -3.14
N ASP A 50 4.91 22.89 -3.07
CA ASP A 50 6.17 22.80 -2.36
C ASP A 50 7.36 22.73 -3.34
N ALA A 51 7.74 23.87 -3.92
CA ALA A 51 8.87 23.95 -4.84
C ALA A 51 10.16 23.37 -4.22
N GLY A 52 10.75 22.37 -4.88
CA GLY A 52 11.94 21.66 -4.40
C GLY A 52 11.67 20.51 -3.42
N ASN A 53 10.40 20.20 -3.12
CA ASN A 53 10.05 18.99 -2.39
C ASN A 53 10.24 17.75 -3.27
N THR A 54 10.73 16.68 -2.66
CA THR A 54 11.09 15.43 -3.33
C THR A 54 10.82 14.26 -2.40
N ARG A 55 10.75 13.05 -2.95
CA ARG A 55 10.64 11.83 -2.15
C ARG A 55 11.85 11.66 -1.23
N ASN A 56 11.60 11.19 0.00
CA ASN A 56 12.59 10.94 1.03
C ASN A 56 12.42 9.53 1.64
N GLY A 57 12.35 8.53 0.76
CA GLY A 57 12.22 7.13 1.14
C GLY A 57 10.85 6.77 1.71
N TYR A 58 10.84 5.78 2.61
CA TYR A 58 9.65 5.18 3.19
C TYR A 58 9.76 5.09 4.72
N GLY A 59 8.64 5.24 5.41
CA GLY A 59 8.51 4.92 6.83
C GLY A 59 7.63 3.68 7.02
N ARG A 60 7.93 2.85 8.02
CA ARG A 60 7.11 1.67 8.34
C ARG A 60 5.97 2.04 9.29
N LYS A 61 4.77 1.57 9.01
CA LYS A 61 3.59 1.72 9.88
C LYS A 61 2.86 0.38 10.01
N THR A 62 2.46 0.03 11.23
CA THR A 62 1.57 -1.10 11.49
C THR A 62 0.14 -0.58 11.56
N VAL A 63 -0.73 -1.11 10.70
CA VAL A 63 -2.14 -0.75 10.61
C VAL A 63 -2.97 -1.90 11.15
N THR A 64 -3.86 -1.59 12.09
CA THR A 64 -4.83 -2.57 12.59
C THR A 64 -6.02 -2.63 11.64
N THR A 65 -6.31 -3.80 11.10
CA THR A 65 -7.49 -4.09 10.27
C THR A 65 -8.38 -5.11 10.98
N GLU A 66 -9.60 -5.30 10.48
CA GLU A 66 -10.51 -6.34 10.96
C GLU A 66 -9.91 -7.76 10.87
N THR A 67 -9.03 -7.98 9.90
CA THR A 67 -8.37 -9.27 9.66
C THR A 67 -7.04 -9.44 10.41
N GLY A 68 -6.65 -8.46 11.23
CA GLY A 68 -5.40 -8.45 11.99
C GLY A 68 -4.51 -7.24 11.68
N GLN A 69 -3.29 -7.28 12.20
CA GLN A 69 -2.29 -6.23 11.97
C GLN A 69 -1.58 -6.42 10.63
N MET A 70 -1.28 -5.31 9.97
CA MET A 70 -0.57 -5.27 8.69
C MET A 70 0.53 -4.22 8.72
N GLU A 71 1.76 -4.63 8.43
CA GLU A 71 2.86 -3.70 8.23
C GLU A 71 2.90 -3.20 6.78
N ILE A 72 2.95 -1.88 6.62
CA ILE A 72 3.04 -1.19 5.33
C ILE A 72 4.19 -0.19 5.31
N ASP A 73 4.74 0.03 4.12
CA ASP A 73 5.72 1.07 3.84
C ASP A 73 5.02 2.32 3.28
N VAL A 74 5.03 3.41 4.04
CA VAL A 74 4.39 4.68 3.70
C VAL A 74 5.43 5.61 3.06
N PRO A 75 5.19 6.15 1.85
CA PRO A 75 6.12 7.07 1.20
C PRO A 75 6.21 8.38 2.00
N ARG A 76 7.41 8.98 1.99
CA ARG A 76 7.67 10.26 2.67
C ARG A 76 8.24 11.26 1.69
N ASP A 77 7.95 12.53 1.93
CA ASP A 77 8.56 13.65 1.24
C ASP A 77 9.65 14.30 2.12
N ARG A 78 10.50 15.12 1.52
CA ARG A 78 11.65 15.74 2.19
C ARG A 78 11.23 16.85 3.15
N GLN A 79 10.14 17.54 2.85
CA GLN A 79 9.61 18.62 3.68
C GLN A 79 8.64 18.12 4.77
N SER A 80 8.32 16.82 4.78
CA SER A 80 7.36 16.19 5.70
C SER A 80 5.94 16.77 5.61
N SER A 81 5.59 17.37 4.47
CA SER A 81 4.29 17.99 4.20
C SER A 81 3.25 17.00 3.67
N PHE A 82 3.65 15.82 3.20
CA PHE A 82 2.71 14.81 2.69
C PHE A 82 1.77 14.33 3.78
N ASP A 83 0.45 14.47 3.57
CA ASP A 83 -0.60 14.02 4.49
C ASP A 83 -1.53 13.00 3.80
N PRO A 84 -1.24 11.69 3.91
CA PRO A 84 -1.98 10.65 3.21
C PRO A 84 -3.45 10.59 3.63
N GLN A 85 -4.33 10.44 2.64
CA GLN A 85 -5.78 10.40 2.86
C GLN A 85 -6.28 8.98 3.12
N LEU A 86 -5.68 7.97 2.46
CA LEU A 86 -6.06 6.58 2.65
C LEU A 86 -5.83 6.09 4.09
N ILE A 87 -4.70 6.47 4.68
CA ILE A 87 -4.33 6.12 6.06
C ILE A 87 -3.72 7.37 6.69
N ALA A 88 -4.55 8.10 7.45
CA ALA A 88 -4.11 9.28 8.18
C ALA A 88 -2.88 8.97 9.05
N LYS A 89 -2.02 9.98 9.24
CA LYS A 89 -0.79 9.88 10.04
C LYS A 89 -1.02 9.32 11.43
#